data_AF-A0AAV6HD08-F1
#
_entry.id   AF-A0AAV6HD08-F1
#
_cell.length_a   1.000
_cell.length_b   1.000
_cell.length_c   1.000
_cell.angle_alpha   90.00
_cell.angle_beta   90.00
_cell.angle_gamma   90.00
#
_symmetry.space_group_name_H-M   'P 1'
#
loop_
_entity.id
_entity.type
_entity.pdbx_description
1 polymer ?
#
loop_
_entity_poly.entity_id
_entity_poly.type
_entity_poly.pdbx_seq_one_letter_code
_entity_poly.pdbx_strand_id
1 'polypeptide(L)'
;MGQECLPSCFDYIMHFLTVFWKVLFAFVPPTEYWDGWACFFVSISLIGLLTAITGDLASHFGCTIGLKDSVTAVVFVALGTSVPDTFASKVAAIRTNAPGVHAHRGTGRGTPVNVFLGIGVAWTIAAVYWQSQNKPFRVPAGSLAFSVTLFTVQALACVCVLLYRRRPGVSGGELGGPRGPKLLTTLLFVSLWLVYIMLASLDAYCYMPSF
;
A
#
# COMPACT_ATOMS: atom_id res chain seq x y z
N MET A 1 28.26 -18.14 12.19
CA MET A 1 27.89 -18.29 13.62
C MET A 1 27.29 -16.97 14.05
N GLY A 2 25.98 -16.97 14.31
CA GLY A 2 25.24 -15.76 14.64
C GLY A 2 25.67 -15.25 16.00
N GLN A 3 26.13 -13.99 16.03
CA GLN A 3 26.43 -13.31 17.28
C GLN A 3 25.08 -13.00 17.94
N GLU A 4 24.68 -13.83 18.91
CA GLU A 4 23.52 -13.55 19.76
C GLU A 4 23.85 -12.33 20.62
N CYS A 5 23.52 -11.15 20.09
CA CYS A 5 23.56 -9.91 20.85
C CYS A 5 22.54 -10.01 21.99
N LEU A 6 22.94 -9.69 23.22
CA LEU A 6 22.03 -9.68 24.37
C LEU A 6 20.80 -8.81 24.04
N PRO A 7 19.57 -9.29 24.28
CA PRO A 7 18.36 -8.59 23.84
C PRO A 7 18.30 -7.20 24.48
N SER A 8 18.22 -6.18 23.63
CA SER A 8 18.07 -4.79 24.07
C SER A 8 16.70 -4.60 24.71
N CYS A 9 16.53 -3.57 25.57
CA CYS A 9 15.21 -3.21 26.11
C CYS A 9 14.16 -3.01 25.00
N PHE A 10 14.61 -2.52 23.84
CA PHE A 10 13.79 -2.40 22.64
C PHE A 10 13.33 -3.76 22.08
N ASP A 11 14.16 -4.81 22.15
CA ASP A 11 13.77 -6.17 21.73
C ASP A 11 12.69 -6.74 22.65
N TYR A 12 12.75 -6.47 23.97
CA TYR A 12 11.70 -6.89 24.90
C TYR A 12 10.37 -6.16 24.65
N ILE A 13 10.40 -4.85 24.41
CA ILE A 13 9.20 -4.06 24.08
C ILE A 13 8.60 -4.53 22.75
N MET A 14 9.42 -4.70 21.71
CA MET A 14 9.01 -5.27 20.43
C MET A 14 8.45 -6.68 20.62
N HIS A 15 9.05 -7.50 21.49
CA HIS A 15 8.56 -8.84 21.74
C HIS A 15 7.18 -8.81 22.39
N PHE A 16 6.96 -7.98 23.41
CA PHE A 16 5.66 -7.86 24.07
C PHE A 16 4.57 -7.33 23.12
N LEU A 17 4.87 -6.29 22.33
CA LEU A 17 3.95 -5.75 21.33
C LEU A 17 3.61 -6.76 20.23
N THR A 18 4.56 -7.60 19.83
CA THR A 18 4.35 -8.62 18.80
C THR A 18 3.74 -9.91 19.35
N VAL A 19 3.72 -10.14 20.67
CA VAL A 19 3.09 -11.35 21.26
C VAL A 19 1.60 -11.41 20.93
N PHE A 20 0.89 -10.29 21.04
CA PHE A 20 -0.52 -10.22 20.65
C PHE A 20 -0.73 -10.70 19.20
N TRP A 21 0.07 -10.18 18.28
CA TRP A 21 0.04 -10.56 16.88
C TRP A 21 0.48 -12.01 16.65
N LYS A 22 1.53 -12.49 17.32
CA LYS A 22 2.00 -13.88 17.24
C LYS A 22 0.93 -14.87 17.69
N VAL A 23 0.19 -14.56 18.75
CA VAL A 23 -0.92 -15.40 19.23
C VAL A 23 -2.09 -15.39 18.25
N LEU A 24 -2.41 -14.22 17.69
CA LEU A 24 -3.45 -14.10 16.67
C LEU A 24 -3.11 -14.87 15.38
N PHE A 25 -1.85 -14.81 14.94
CA PHE A 25 -1.37 -15.57 13.77
C PHE A 25 -1.03 -17.04 14.08
N ALA A 26 -0.98 -17.45 15.35
CA ALA A 26 -0.81 -18.87 15.73
C ALA A 26 -2.04 -19.72 15.41
N PHE A 27 -3.20 -19.09 15.15
CA PHE A 27 -4.39 -19.78 14.61
C PHE A 27 -4.22 -20.23 13.16
N VAL A 28 -3.17 -19.79 12.45
CA VAL A 28 -2.86 -20.28 11.10
C VAL A 28 -2.24 -21.68 11.23
N PRO A 29 -2.87 -22.72 10.64
CA PRO A 29 -2.37 -24.09 10.76
C PRO A 29 -1.00 -24.24 10.06
N PRO A 30 -0.15 -25.16 10.55
CA PRO A 30 1.17 -25.40 9.95
C PRO A 30 1.06 -25.82 8.48
N THR A 31 2.05 -25.43 7.69
CA THR A 31 2.10 -25.63 6.22
C THR A 31 2.14 -27.10 5.79
N GLU A 32 2.33 -28.02 6.72
CA GLU A 32 2.34 -29.47 6.49
C GLU A 32 0.93 -30.07 6.43
N TYR A 33 -0.10 -29.35 6.89
CA TYR A 33 -1.48 -29.81 6.83
C TYR A 33 -2.07 -29.54 5.42
N TRP A 34 -2.56 -30.59 4.76
CA TRP A 34 -3.23 -30.51 3.44
C TRP A 34 -2.41 -29.77 2.36
N ASP A 35 -1.14 -30.12 2.21
CA ASP A 35 -0.23 -29.52 1.20
C ASP A 35 -0.22 -27.98 1.23
N GLY A 36 -0.46 -27.38 2.40
CA GLY A 36 -0.47 -25.93 2.60
C GLY A 36 -1.78 -25.22 2.24
N TRP A 37 -2.79 -25.90 1.69
CA TRP A 37 -4.08 -25.28 1.33
C TRP A 37 -4.84 -24.75 2.56
N ALA A 38 -4.78 -25.47 3.69
CA ALA A 38 -5.41 -25.02 4.93
C ALA A 38 -4.78 -23.73 5.46
N CYS A 39 -3.44 -23.62 5.40
CA CYS A 39 -2.70 -22.42 5.77
C CYS A 39 -3.07 -21.24 4.87
N PHE A 40 -3.22 -21.48 3.56
CA PHE A 40 -3.60 -20.45 2.59
C PHE A 40 -4.98 -19.84 2.89
N PHE A 41 -6.02 -20.65 3.04
CA PHE A 41 -7.37 -20.12 3.29
C PHE A 41 -7.49 -19.43 4.66
N VAL A 42 -6.94 -20.03 5.72
CA VAL A 42 -7.01 -19.46 7.07
C VAL A 42 -6.24 -18.15 7.17
N SER A 43 -5.05 -18.06 6.58
CA SER A 43 -4.27 -16.82 6.56
C SER A 43 -4.95 -15.71 5.78
N ILE A 44 -5.54 -16.00 4.61
CA ILE A 44 -6.30 -15.02 3.83
C ILE A 44 -7.53 -14.53 4.60
N SER A 45 -8.29 -15.44 5.24
CA SER A 45 -9.45 -15.07 6.04
C SER A 45 -9.07 -14.17 7.22
N LEU A 46 -7.97 -14.48 7.91
CA LEU A 46 -7.49 -13.70 9.05
C LEU A 46 -6.98 -12.31 8.63
N ILE A 47 -6.22 -12.22 7.53
CA ILE A 47 -5.80 -10.94 6.95
C ILE A 47 -7.02 -10.11 6.50
N GLY A 48 -8.00 -10.76 5.88
CA GLY A 48 -9.25 -10.11 5.46
C GLY A 48 -10.04 -9.54 6.64
N LEU A 49 -10.20 -10.32 7.71
CA LEU A 49 -10.88 -9.88 8.94
C LEU A 49 -10.14 -8.71 9.61
N LEU A 50 -8.81 -8.80 9.72
CA LEU A 50 -7.99 -7.72 10.29
C LEU A 50 -8.08 -6.44 9.47
N THR A 51 -8.09 -6.56 8.15
CA THR A 51 -8.21 -5.42 7.23
C THR A 51 -9.60 -4.79 7.35
N ALA A 52 -10.66 -5.58 7.49
CA ALA A 52 -12.01 -5.08 7.73
C ALA A 52 -12.11 -4.30 9.05
N ILE A 53 -11.61 -4.88 10.16
CA ILE A 53 -11.58 -4.21 11.47
C ILE A 53 -10.77 -2.91 11.42
N THR A 54 -9.63 -2.90 10.73
CA THR A 54 -8.79 -1.71 10.57
C THR A 54 -9.51 -0.63 9.78
N GLY A 55 -10.26 -1.00 8.74
CA GLY A 55 -11.10 -0.09 7.97
C GLY A 55 -12.20 0.54 8.83
N ASP A 56 -12.92 -0.26 9.60
CA ASP A 56 -14.00 0.23 10.48
C ASP A 56 -13.46 1.16 11.57
N LEU A 57 -12.32 0.81 12.18
CA LEU A 57 -11.64 1.69 13.13
C LEU A 57 -11.19 2.99 12.47
N ALA A 58 -10.60 2.93 11.28
CA ALA A 58 -10.17 4.12 10.54
C ALA A 58 -11.34 5.05 10.20
N SER A 59 -12.50 4.52 9.82
CA SER A 59 -13.72 5.30 9.59
C SER A 59 -14.26 5.90 10.89
N HIS A 60 -14.27 5.15 12.00
CA HIS A 60 -14.68 5.69 13.31
C HIS A 60 -13.76 6.80 13.83
N PHE A 61 -12.44 6.63 13.72
CA PHE A 61 -11.46 7.69 13.99
C PHE A 61 -11.63 8.87 13.03
N GLY A 62 -12.01 8.58 11.78
CA GLY A 62 -12.44 9.56 10.81
C GLY A 62 -13.55 10.45 11.33
N CYS A 63 -14.67 9.83 11.71
CA CYS A 63 -15.83 10.54 12.21
C CYS A 63 -15.54 11.40 13.46
N THR A 64 -14.66 10.97 14.37
CA THR A 64 -14.34 11.75 15.59
C THR A 64 -13.45 12.95 15.32
N ILE A 65 -12.56 12.86 14.33
CA ILE A 65 -11.67 13.95 13.89
C ILE A 65 -12.34 14.81 12.80
N GLY A 66 -13.50 14.39 12.31
CA GLY A 66 -14.23 15.03 11.22
C GLY A 66 -13.67 14.72 9.83
N LEU A 67 -12.85 13.68 9.67
CA LEU A 67 -12.32 13.17 8.38
C LEU A 67 -13.33 12.29 7.66
N LYS A 68 -13.46 12.50 6.34
CA LYS A 68 -14.33 11.70 5.48
C LYS A 68 -13.69 10.33 5.21
N ASP A 69 -14.53 9.29 5.11
CA ASP A 69 -14.10 7.89 4.97
C ASP A 69 -13.12 7.64 3.80
N SER A 70 -13.24 8.41 2.71
CA SER A 70 -12.31 8.33 1.58
C SER A 70 -10.89 8.77 1.94
N VAL A 71 -10.75 9.82 2.75
CA VAL A 71 -9.44 10.37 3.17
C VAL A 71 -8.81 9.46 4.22
N THR A 72 -9.61 8.92 5.15
CA THR A 72 -9.13 8.00 6.18
C THR A 72 -8.68 6.67 5.58
N ALA A 73 -9.38 6.15 4.58
CA ALA A 73 -8.96 4.97 3.84
C ALA A 73 -7.63 5.20 3.11
N VAL A 74 -7.48 6.32 2.41
CA VAL A 74 -6.24 6.66 1.67
C VAL A 74 -5.06 6.89 2.60
N VAL A 75 -5.26 7.51 3.76
CA VAL A 75 -4.17 7.83 4.68
C VAL A 75 -3.88 6.67 5.62
N PHE A 76 -4.86 6.12 6.33
CA PHE A 76 -4.60 5.11 7.35
C PHE A 76 -4.50 3.70 6.78
N VAL A 77 -5.46 3.30 5.95
CA VAL A 77 -5.50 1.93 5.41
C VAL A 77 -4.41 1.73 4.37
N ALA A 78 -4.27 2.64 3.40
CA ALA A 78 -3.28 2.49 2.35
C ALA A 78 -1.84 2.65 2.84
N LEU A 79 -1.56 3.50 3.85
CA LEU A 79 -0.23 3.52 4.49
C LEU A 79 0.01 2.23 5.28
N GLY A 80 -1.01 1.72 5.99
CA GLY A 80 -0.93 0.49 6.77
C GLY A 80 -0.53 -0.73 5.93
N THR A 81 -0.96 -0.81 4.67
CA THR A 81 -0.56 -1.88 3.74
C THR A 81 0.77 -1.58 3.05
N SER A 82 1.01 -0.34 2.64
CA SER A 82 2.18 0.03 1.83
C SER A 82 3.49 0.06 2.63
N VAL A 83 3.44 0.36 3.94
CA VAL A 83 4.62 0.40 4.80
C VAL A 83 5.27 -0.99 4.94
N PRO A 84 4.54 -2.05 5.33
CA PRO A 84 5.05 -3.42 5.29
C PRO A 84 5.58 -3.85 3.92
N ASP A 85 4.86 -3.54 2.83
CA ASP A 85 5.29 -3.84 1.46
C ASP A 85 6.63 -3.16 1.12
N THR A 86 6.80 -1.92 1.57
CA THR A 86 8.03 -1.15 1.38
C THR A 86 9.19 -1.74 2.19
N PHE A 87 8.95 -2.16 3.43
CA PHE A 87 9.98 -2.81 4.25
C PHE A 87 10.39 -4.16 3.68
N ALA A 88 9.44 -4.99 3.24
CA ALA A 88 9.72 -6.26 2.58
C ALA A 88 10.55 -6.04 1.31
N SER A 89 10.17 -5.07 0.47
CA SER A 89 10.89 -4.71 -0.75
C SER A 89 12.31 -4.20 -0.45
N LYS A 90 12.48 -3.38 0.59
CA LYS A 90 13.79 -2.87 1.03
C LYS A 90 14.69 -4.00 1.54
N VAL A 91 14.16 -4.89 2.39
CA VAL A 91 14.91 -6.03 2.92
C VAL A 91 15.32 -6.97 1.80
N ALA A 92 14.42 -7.23 0.84
CA ALA A 92 14.75 -8.00 -0.36
C ALA A 92 15.88 -7.35 -1.16
N ALA A 93 15.84 -6.03 -1.37
CA ALA A 93 16.86 -5.29 -2.11
C ALA A 93 18.24 -5.31 -1.43
N ILE A 94 18.29 -5.19 -0.10
CA ILE A 94 19.55 -5.17 0.66
C ILE A 94 20.21 -6.56 0.72
N ARG A 95 19.42 -7.64 0.71
CA ARG A 95 19.95 -9.02 0.82
C ARG A 95 20.46 -9.60 -0.50
N THR A 96 20.20 -8.96 -1.64
CA THR A 96 20.76 -9.35 -2.93
C THR A 96 22.13 -8.69 -3.19
N ASN A 97 23.22 -9.43 -2.97
CA ASN A 97 24.61 -9.02 -3.27
C ASN A 97 25.06 -9.27 -4.72
N ALA A 98 24.18 -9.14 -5.73
CA ALA A 98 24.52 -9.44 -7.13
C ALA A 98 24.50 -8.18 -8.02
N PRO A 99 25.65 -7.64 -8.47
CA PRO A 99 25.67 -6.43 -9.29
C PRO A 99 24.98 -6.69 -10.64
N GLY A 100 23.93 -5.93 -10.95
CA GLY A 100 23.36 -5.82 -12.30
C GLY A 100 21.98 -6.42 -12.56
N VAL A 101 21.36 -7.15 -11.63
CA VAL A 101 20.00 -7.73 -11.80
C VAL A 101 18.95 -7.01 -10.93
N HIS A 102 19.19 -5.73 -10.67
CA HIS A 102 18.67 -5.01 -9.49
C HIS A 102 17.33 -4.28 -9.64
N ALA A 103 16.58 -4.43 -10.73
CA ALA A 103 15.34 -3.65 -10.92
C ALA A 103 14.05 -4.48 -11.04
N HIS A 104 14.11 -5.78 -11.33
CA HIS A 104 12.91 -6.52 -11.78
C HIS A 104 12.41 -7.63 -10.84
N ARG A 105 13.16 -8.02 -9.80
CA ARG A 105 12.76 -9.17 -8.97
C ARG A 105 12.30 -8.85 -7.55
N GLY A 106 12.71 -7.71 -6.98
CA GLY A 106 12.33 -7.30 -5.61
C GLY A 106 11.28 -6.18 -5.53
N THR A 107 11.09 -5.39 -6.59
CA THR A 107 10.33 -4.13 -6.52
C THR A 107 8.98 -4.18 -7.25
N GLY A 108 8.69 -5.24 -8.01
CA GLY A 108 7.65 -5.20 -9.05
C GLY A 108 6.43 -6.10 -8.87
N ARG A 109 6.34 -6.93 -7.81
CA ARG A 109 5.26 -7.93 -7.72
C ARG A 109 4.06 -7.54 -6.85
N GLY A 110 4.21 -6.67 -5.85
CA GLY A 110 3.11 -6.37 -4.92
C GLY A 110 2.08 -5.36 -5.46
N THR A 111 2.55 -4.21 -5.95
CA THR A 111 1.66 -3.08 -6.30
C THR A 111 0.71 -3.35 -7.47
N PRO A 112 1.13 -4.01 -8.57
CA PRO A 112 0.21 -4.32 -9.67
C PRO A 112 -0.85 -5.35 -9.26
N VAL A 113 -0.47 -6.32 -8.42
CA VAL A 113 -1.40 -7.37 -7.95
C VAL A 113 -2.51 -6.75 -7.09
N ASN A 114 -2.21 -5.80 -6.21
CA ASN A 114 -3.23 -5.14 -5.39
C ASN A 114 -4.25 -4.36 -6.23
N VAL A 115 -3.82 -3.70 -7.31
CA VAL A 115 -4.71 -2.93 -8.19
C VAL A 115 -5.49 -3.85 -9.12
N PHE A 116 -4.81 -4.73 -9.86
CA PHE A 116 -5.47 -5.58 -10.85
C PHE A 116 -6.27 -6.72 -10.23
N LEU A 117 -5.73 -7.38 -9.20
CA LEU A 117 -6.41 -8.47 -8.51
C LEU A 117 -7.41 -7.92 -7.48
N GLY A 118 -7.03 -6.91 -6.68
CA GLY A 118 -7.90 -6.37 -5.64
C GLY A 118 -9.11 -5.61 -6.22
N ILE A 119 -8.87 -4.53 -6.95
CA ILE A 119 -9.94 -3.69 -7.50
C ILE A 119 -10.63 -4.39 -8.68
N GLY A 120 -9.86 -5.01 -9.57
CA GLY A 120 -10.40 -5.65 -10.78
C GLY A 120 -11.31 -6.84 -10.51
N VAL A 121 -10.93 -7.75 -9.59
CA VAL A 121 -11.77 -8.91 -9.25
C VAL A 121 -13.04 -8.48 -8.51
N ALA A 122 -12.93 -7.54 -7.56
CA ALA A 122 -14.10 -7.04 -6.82
C ALA A 122 -15.14 -6.40 -7.77
N TRP A 123 -14.70 -5.57 -8.72
CA TRP A 123 -15.57 -4.97 -9.73
C TRP A 123 -16.19 -6.01 -10.67
N THR A 124 -15.42 -7.03 -11.06
CA THR A 124 -15.92 -8.11 -11.93
C THR A 124 -17.01 -8.92 -11.23
N ILE A 125 -16.80 -9.28 -9.96
CA ILE A 125 -17.81 -10.00 -9.15
C ILE A 125 -19.08 -9.14 -9.00
N ALA A 126 -18.93 -7.85 -8.70
CA ALA A 126 -20.07 -6.93 -8.59
C ALA A 126 -20.84 -6.86 -9.93
N ALA A 127 -20.15 -6.67 -11.05
CA ALA A 127 -20.79 -6.62 -12.37
C ALA A 127 -21.56 -7.90 -12.70
N VAL A 128 -20.98 -9.08 -12.43
CA VAL A 128 -21.65 -10.38 -12.65
C VAL A 128 -22.86 -10.54 -11.73
N TYR A 129 -22.77 -10.13 -10.46
CA TYR A 129 -23.89 -10.19 -9.52
C TYR A 129 -25.06 -9.29 -9.95
N TRP A 130 -24.80 -8.05 -10.36
CA TRP A 130 -25.87 -7.16 -10.82
C TRP A 130 -26.48 -7.60 -12.16
N GLN A 131 -25.66 -8.19 -13.03
CA GLN A 131 -26.14 -8.82 -14.27
C GLN A 131 -27.04 -10.03 -14.00
N SER A 132 -26.71 -10.88 -13.03
CA SER A 132 -27.57 -12.03 -12.67
C SER A 132 -28.91 -11.62 -12.08
N GLN A 133 -28.97 -10.43 -11.46
CA GLN A 133 -30.19 -9.81 -10.94
C GLN A 133 -30.99 -9.03 -12.00
N ASN A 134 -30.54 -9.01 -13.27
CA ASN A 134 -31.13 -8.20 -14.37
C ASN A 134 -31.32 -6.72 -14.00
N LYS A 135 -30.42 -6.17 -13.18
CA LYS A 135 -30.46 -4.78 -12.73
C LYS A 135 -29.24 -4.03 -13.26
N PRO A 136 -29.38 -2.75 -13.64
CA PRO A 136 -28.23 -1.96 -14.08
C PRO A 136 -27.25 -1.74 -12.92
N PHE A 137 -25.97 -2.00 -13.15
CA PHE A 137 -24.90 -1.71 -12.20
C PHE A 137 -24.63 -0.19 -12.13
N ARG A 138 -25.32 0.51 -11.23
CA ARG A 138 -25.12 1.95 -11.00
C ARG A 138 -24.16 2.16 -9.83
N VAL A 139 -23.00 2.75 -10.12
CA VAL A 139 -22.01 3.14 -9.10
C VAL A 139 -21.96 4.67 -9.03
N PRO A 140 -22.28 5.29 -7.89
CA PRO A 140 -22.14 6.74 -7.76
C PRO A 140 -20.65 7.11 -7.82
N ALA A 141 -20.28 7.91 -8.82
CA ALA A 141 -18.88 8.30 -9.04
C ALA A 141 -18.31 9.18 -7.92
N GLY A 142 -19.16 10.00 -7.26
CA GLY A 142 -18.77 10.82 -6.11
C GLY A 142 -17.45 11.58 -6.31
N SER A 143 -16.61 11.62 -5.28
CA SER A 143 -15.24 12.16 -5.31
C SER A 143 -14.20 11.21 -5.94
N LEU A 144 -14.61 10.00 -6.36
CA LEU A 144 -13.69 8.99 -6.89
C LEU A 144 -13.09 9.46 -8.22
N ALA A 145 -13.92 10.02 -9.11
CA ALA A 145 -13.46 10.48 -10.42
C ALA A 145 -12.41 11.60 -10.30
N PHE A 146 -12.63 12.55 -9.39
CA PHE A 146 -11.67 13.61 -9.10
C PHE A 146 -10.36 13.05 -8.52
N SER A 147 -10.46 12.19 -7.50
CA SER A 147 -9.29 11.58 -6.86
C SER A 147 -8.47 10.72 -7.82
N VAL A 148 -9.11 9.93 -8.68
CA VAL A 148 -8.41 9.11 -9.71
C VAL A 148 -7.74 9.99 -10.75
N THR A 149 -8.38 11.09 -11.17
CA THR A 149 -7.80 12.03 -12.13
C THR A 149 -6.56 12.71 -11.55
N LEU A 150 -6.66 13.23 -10.32
CA LEU A 150 -5.51 13.80 -9.61
C LEU A 150 -4.37 12.80 -9.44
N PHE A 151 -4.69 11.58 -9.00
CA PHE A 151 -3.72 10.50 -8.86
C PHE A 151 -3.01 10.21 -10.19
N THR A 152 -3.74 10.18 -11.30
CA THR A 152 -3.19 9.90 -12.64
C THR A 152 -2.24 11.00 -13.09
N VAL A 153 -2.63 12.27 -12.96
CA VAL A 153 -1.77 13.42 -13.31
C VAL A 153 -0.49 13.42 -12.48
N GLN A 154 -0.61 13.16 -11.18
CA GLN A 154 0.54 13.15 -10.28
C GLN A 154 1.45 11.93 -10.51
N ALA A 155 0.87 10.77 -10.81
CA ALA A 155 1.61 9.58 -11.21
C ALA A 155 2.41 9.81 -12.51
N LEU A 156 1.81 10.47 -13.51
CA LEU A 156 2.51 10.85 -14.74
C LEU A 156 3.67 11.81 -14.44
N ALA A 157 3.47 12.81 -13.58
CA ALA A 157 4.53 13.71 -13.15
C ALA A 157 5.68 12.94 -12.46
N CYS A 158 5.36 12.01 -11.55
CA CYS A 158 6.34 11.15 -10.89
C CYS A 158 7.13 10.30 -11.91
N VAL A 159 6.44 9.68 -12.86
CA VAL A 159 7.06 8.88 -13.94
C VAL A 159 7.97 9.76 -14.79
N CYS A 160 7.54 10.96 -15.19
CA CYS A 160 8.37 11.91 -15.92
C CYS A 160 9.66 12.28 -15.17
N VAL A 161 9.57 12.53 -13.86
CA VAL A 161 10.73 12.81 -13.00
C VAL A 161 11.68 11.61 -12.93
N LEU A 162 11.16 10.39 -12.82
CA LEU A 162 11.97 9.16 -12.82
C LEU A 162 12.65 8.94 -14.17
N LEU A 163 11.93 9.13 -15.28
CA LEU A 163 12.48 9.02 -16.64
C LEU A 163 13.56 10.09 -16.89
N TYR A 164 13.38 11.29 -16.36
CA TYR A 164 14.39 12.35 -16.40
C TYR A 164 15.65 11.96 -15.60
N ARG A 165 15.49 11.41 -14.38
CA ARG A 165 16.61 10.92 -13.56
C ARG A 165 17.33 9.72 -14.16
N ARG A 166 16.64 8.90 -14.95
CA ARG A 166 17.23 7.78 -15.68
C ARG A 166 18.27 8.22 -16.71
N ARG A 167 18.26 9.49 -17.15
CA ARG A 167 19.25 9.99 -18.11
C ARG A 167 20.67 9.90 -17.51
N PRO A 168 21.65 9.39 -18.27
CA PRO A 168 23.02 9.18 -17.78
C PRO A 168 23.71 10.48 -17.35
N GLY A 169 23.32 11.64 -17.89
CA GLY A 169 23.86 12.94 -17.50
C GLY A 169 23.34 13.51 -16.16
N VAL A 170 22.34 12.90 -15.51
CA VAL A 170 21.71 13.44 -14.29
C VAL A 170 21.95 12.55 -13.06
N SER A 171 21.70 11.24 -13.17
CA SER A 171 21.91 10.28 -12.07
C SER A 171 22.22 8.86 -12.54
N GLY A 172 21.97 8.52 -13.80
CA GLY A 172 22.30 7.20 -14.36
C GLY A 172 21.53 6.02 -13.75
N GLY A 173 20.46 6.27 -12.98
CA GLY A 173 19.65 5.24 -12.35
C GLY A 173 18.33 5.75 -11.80
N GLU A 174 17.32 4.88 -11.76
CA GLU A 174 15.95 5.21 -11.31
C GLU A 174 15.86 5.32 -9.78
N LEU A 175 16.55 4.42 -9.05
CA LEU A 175 16.52 4.31 -7.59
C LEU A 175 17.89 4.55 -6.92
N GLY A 176 18.92 4.81 -7.73
CA GLY A 176 20.31 5.07 -7.31
C GLY A 176 20.80 6.45 -7.77
N GLY A 177 22.04 6.80 -7.39
CA GLY A 177 22.68 8.06 -7.76
C GLY A 177 23.26 8.85 -6.58
N PRO A 178 23.81 10.05 -6.83
CA PRO A 178 24.39 10.90 -5.81
C PRO A 178 23.37 11.29 -4.72
N ARG A 179 23.83 11.47 -3.47
CA ARG A 179 22.96 11.68 -2.30
C ARG A 179 22.04 12.91 -2.44
N GLY A 180 22.51 13.97 -3.11
CA GLY A 180 21.75 15.20 -3.35
C GLY A 180 20.47 14.99 -4.19
N PRO A 181 20.55 14.59 -5.47
CA PRO A 181 19.37 14.39 -6.32
C PRO A 181 18.44 13.29 -5.80
N LYS A 182 18.98 12.31 -5.07
CA LYS A 182 18.17 11.31 -4.36
C LYS A 182 17.30 11.97 -3.28
N LEU A 183 17.88 12.79 -2.41
CA LEU A 183 17.14 13.49 -1.35
C LEU A 183 16.09 14.44 -1.96
N LEU A 184 16.47 15.22 -2.98
CA LEU A 184 15.58 16.16 -3.63
C LEU A 184 14.35 15.47 -4.24
N THR A 185 14.54 14.34 -4.91
CA THR A 185 13.41 13.61 -5.51
C THR A 185 12.56 12.86 -4.51
N THR A 186 13.13 12.36 -3.42
CA THR A 186 12.32 11.85 -2.29
C THR A 186 11.46 12.97 -1.70
N LEU A 187 12.03 14.16 -1.46
CA LEU A 187 11.28 15.30 -0.94
C LEU A 187 10.16 15.73 -1.89
N LEU A 188 10.43 15.76 -3.19
CA LEU A 188 9.44 16.08 -4.23
C LEU A 188 8.29 15.07 -4.24
N PHE A 189 8.56 13.76 -4.15
CA PHE A 189 7.50 12.75 -4.10
C PHE A 189 6.68 12.80 -2.82
N VAL A 190 7.31 13.07 -1.68
CA VAL A 190 6.59 13.29 -0.42
C VAL A 190 5.71 14.53 -0.51
N SER A 191 6.20 15.64 -1.08
CA SER A 191 5.39 16.85 -1.26
C SER A 191 4.23 16.62 -2.23
N LEU A 192 4.46 15.91 -3.34
CA LEU A 192 3.39 15.55 -4.28
C LEU A 192 2.31 14.70 -3.59
N TRP A 193 2.70 13.74 -2.75
CA TRP A 193 1.76 12.93 -1.97
C TRP A 193 0.94 13.76 -0.96
N LEU A 194 1.56 14.72 -0.27
CA LEU A 194 0.84 15.63 0.62
C LEU A 194 -0.15 16.53 -0.14
N VAL A 195 0.24 17.02 -1.32
CA VAL A 195 -0.65 17.79 -2.20
C VAL A 195 -1.84 16.95 -2.64
N TYR A 196 -1.63 15.69 -3.02
CA TYR A 196 -2.71 14.76 -3.34
C TYR A 196 -3.71 14.61 -2.19
N ILE A 197 -3.23 14.36 -0.98
CA ILE A 197 -4.09 14.23 0.21
C ILE A 197 -4.86 15.53 0.46
N MET A 198 -4.18 16.67 0.39
CA MET A 198 -4.80 17.97 0.62
C MET A 198 -5.92 18.26 -0.38
N LEU A 199 -5.67 18.07 -1.68
CA LEU A 199 -6.64 18.31 -2.74
C LEU A 199 -7.81 17.31 -2.67
N ALA A 200 -7.53 16.02 -2.45
CA ALA A 200 -8.55 15.00 -2.26
C ALA A 200 -9.42 15.28 -1.03
N SER A 201 -8.83 15.83 0.04
CA SER A 201 -9.58 16.25 1.23
C SER A 201 -10.46 17.45 0.92
N LEU A 202 -9.91 18.49 0.28
CA LEU A 202 -10.66 19.71 -0.08
C LEU A 202 -11.90 19.40 -0.93
N ASP A 203 -11.78 18.48 -1.88
CA ASP A 203 -12.90 17.96 -2.66
C ASP A 203 -13.90 17.16 -1.80
N ALA A 204 -13.39 16.26 -0.96
CA ALA A 204 -14.22 15.45 -0.07
C ALA A 204 -15.08 16.32 0.88
N TYR A 205 -14.56 17.47 1.33
CA TYR A 205 -15.25 18.44 2.18
C TYR A 205 -16.07 19.50 1.42
N CYS A 206 -16.23 19.35 0.11
CA CYS A 206 -17.02 20.25 -0.74
C CYS A 206 -16.51 21.72 -0.75
N TYR A 207 -15.22 21.95 -0.45
CA TYR A 207 -14.63 23.29 -0.59
C TYR A 207 -14.33 23.64 -2.05
N MET A 208 -14.17 22.62 -2.91
CA MET A 208 -14.12 22.79 -4.36
C MET A 208 -15.35 22.13 -5.00
N PRO A 209 -16.03 22.80 -5.96
CA PRO A 209 -17.03 22.15 -6.79
C PRO A 209 -16.31 21.21 -7.77
N SER A 210 -16.44 19.90 -7.55
CA SER A 210 -16.08 18.88 -8.55
C SER A 210 -17.23 18.65 -9.52
N PHE A 211 -16.86 18.40 -10.78
CA PHE A 211 -17.78 18.20 -11.92
C PHE A 211 -18.57 16.89 -11.83
#